data_AF-A0A7W6JWR1-F1
#
_entry.id   AF-A0A7W6JWR1-F1
#
_cell.length_a   1.000
_cell.length_b   1.000
_cell.length_c   1.000
_cell.angle_alpha   90.00
_cell.angle_beta   90.00
_cell.angle_gamma   90.00
#
_symmetry.space_group_name_H-M   'P 1'
#
loop_
_entity.id
_entity.type
_entity.pdbx_description
1 polymer ?
#
loop_
_entity_poly.entity_id
_entity_poly.type
_entity_poly.pdbx_seq_one_letter_code
_entity_poly.pdbx_strand_id
1 'polypeptide(L)'
;MSNILAPIGSTSGGVSTDTSRLASKENLEAAGQRFEAVFTGMMLKSMRQAKLGDGLFDSKGEDQFRDMQDQQLAQNMAVHAPIGIGKAMTAFLAKGMKTETAAQPAAAPAAPEAASTGGAVK
;
A
#
# COMPACT_ATOMS: atom_id res chain seq x y z
N MET A 1 26.72 36.12 -17.27
CA MET A 1 26.40 34.74 -17.69
C MET A 1 26.99 33.77 -16.68
N SER A 2 26.21 33.35 -15.67
CA SER A 2 26.60 32.29 -14.74
C SER A 2 25.33 31.58 -14.30
N ASN A 3 25.01 30.47 -14.97
CA ASN A 3 23.87 29.62 -14.63
C ASN A 3 24.39 28.54 -13.67
N ILE A 4 23.97 28.60 -12.41
CA ILE A 4 24.36 27.65 -11.38
C ILE A 4 23.61 26.34 -11.65
N LEU A 5 24.37 25.32 -12.02
CA LEU A 5 23.93 23.95 -12.24
C LEU A 5 23.66 23.32 -10.86
N ALA A 6 22.39 23.13 -10.49
CA ALA A 6 22.02 22.37 -9.30
C ALA A 6 22.29 20.87 -9.54
N PRO A 7 22.84 20.14 -8.55
CA PRO A 7 23.04 18.70 -8.67
C PRO A 7 21.67 17.99 -8.64
N ILE A 8 21.42 17.20 -9.69
CA ILE A 8 20.29 16.27 -9.78
C ILE A 8 20.45 15.23 -8.67
N GLY A 9 19.57 15.29 -7.67
CA GLY A 9 19.53 14.31 -6.58
C GLY A 9 19.22 12.92 -7.11
N SER A 10 20.06 11.96 -6.76
CA SER A 10 19.93 10.54 -7.06
C SER A 10 18.54 9.99 -6.70
N THR A 11 17.76 9.59 -7.71
CA THR A 11 16.61 8.71 -7.52
C THR A 11 17.11 7.27 -7.40
N SER A 12 17.62 6.89 -6.23
CA SER A 12 17.85 5.48 -5.91
C SER A 12 16.49 4.81 -5.76
N GLY A 13 16.18 3.88 -6.67
CA GLY A 13 14.97 3.07 -6.67
C GLY A 13 14.85 2.20 -5.43
N GLY A 14 14.19 2.73 -4.40
CA GLY A 14 13.56 1.97 -3.33
C GLY A 14 12.06 2.22 -3.42
N VAL A 15 11.26 1.18 -3.24
CA VAL A 15 9.79 1.29 -3.10
C VAL A 15 9.51 2.39 -2.08
N SER A 16 9.00 3.54 -2.53
CA SER A 16 8.71 4.64 -1.63
C SER A 16 7.59 4.19 -0.71
N THR A 17 7.91 3.93 0.55
CA THR A 17 6.97 3.66 1.65
C THR A 17 6.15 4.91 2.03
N ASP A 18 5.97 5.83 1.09
CA ASP A 18 5.17 7.03 1.26
C ASP A 18 3.69 6.65 1.18
N THR A 19 3.18 6.14 2.31
CA THR A 19 1.78 5.80 2.54
C THR A 19 0.89 7.05 2.58
N SER A 20 1.48 8.25 2.51
CA SER A 20 0.80 9.55 2.45
C SER A 20 -0.20 9.63 1.30
N ARG A 21 0.13 9.05 0.13
CA ARG A 21 -0.79 8.95 -1.02
C ARG A 21 -1.98 8.03 -0.78
N LEU A 22 -1.83 7.09 0.15
CA LEU A 22 -2.88 6.18 0.60
C LEU A 22 -3.64 6.73 1.81
N ALA A 23 -3.32 7.93 2.32
CA ALA A 23 -3.95 8.44 3.55
C ALA A 23 -5.44 8.78 3.39
N SER A 24 -5.90 9.04 2.15
CA SER A 24 -7.31 9.29 1.88
C SER A 24 -8.10 7.98 1.86
N LYS A 25 -9.23 7.96 2.56
CA LYS A 25 -10.16 6.81 2.61
C LYS A 25 -10.52 6.27 1.22
N GLU A 26 -10.72 7.15 0.25
CA GLU A 26 -11.04 6.81 -1.14
C GLU A 26 -9.88 6.13 -1.88
N ASN A 27 -8.64 6.58 -1.65
CA ASN A 27 -7.45 5.93 -2.20
C ASN A 27 -7.22 4.54 -1.59
N LEU A 28 -7.49 4.36 -0.29
CA LEU A 28 -7.48 3.03 0.33
C LEU A 28 -8.54 2.13 -0.27
N GLU A 29 -9.77 2.62 -0.43
CA GLU A 29 -10.86 1.82 -0.99
C GLU A 29 -10.55 1.38 -2.44
N ALA A 30 -10.05 2.30 -3.28
CA ALA A 30 -9.62 1.98 -4.63
C ALA A 30 -8.43 0.98 -4.66
N ALA A 31 -7.47 1.12 -3.74
CA ALA A 31 -6.37 0.17 -3.61
C ALA A 31 -6.87 -1.21 -3.15
N GLY A 32 -7.84 -1.26 -2.24
CA GLY A 32 -8.50 -2.48 -1.80
C GLY A 32 -9.20 -3.21 -2.93
N GLN A 33 -9.96 -2.50 -3.76
CA GLN A 33 -10.61 -3.08 -4.94
C GLN A 33 -9.60 -3.67 -5.93
N ARG A 34 -8.50 -2.96 -6.22
CA ARG A 34 -7.44 -3.47 -7.11
C ARG A 34 -6.76 -4.71 -6.54
N PHE A 35 -6.49 -4.73 -5.24
CA PHE A 35 -5.93 -5.89 -4.57
C PHE A 35 -6.89 -7.10 -4.64
N GLU A 36 -8.18 -6.87 -4.39
CA GLU A 36 -9.20 -7.92 -4.46
C GLU A 36 -9.38 -8.47 -5.86
N ALA A 37 -9.24 -7.63 -6.91
CA ALA A 37 -9.23 -8.10 -8.29
C ALA A 37 -8.05 -9.05 -8.58
N VAL A 38 -6.85 -8.72 -8.10
CA VAL A 38 -5.67 -9.59 -8.28
C VAL A 38 -5.87 -10.90 -7.52
N PHE A 39 -6.32 -10.85 -6.28
CA PHE A 39 -6.56 -12.05 -5.47
C PHE A 39 -7.64 -12.95 -6.07
N THR A 40 -8.76 -12.36 -6.50
CA THR A 40 -9.85 -13.08 -7.18
C THR A 40 -9.34 -13.74 -8.46
N GLY A 41 -8.52 -13.04 -9.24
CA GLY A 41 -7.88 -13.61 -10.43
C GLY A 41 -6.97 -14.79 -10.10
N MET A 42 -6.17 -14.70 -9.03
CA MET A 42 -5.35 -15.81 -8.54
C MET A 42 -6.21 -17.00 -8.10
N MET A 43 -7.31 -16.76 -7.37
CA MET A 43 -8.24 -17.78 -6.95
C MET A 43 -8.86 -18.52 -8.15
N LEU A 44 -9.40 -17.78 -9.12
CA LEU A 44 -9.99 -18.33 -10.34
C LEU A 44 -8.96 -19.17 -11.13
N LYS A 45 -7.73 -18.67 -11.23
CA LYS A 45 -6.62 -19.39 -11.87
C LYS A 45 -6.28 -20.68 -11.12
N SER A 46 -6.18 -20.64 -9.80
CA SER A 46 -5.90 -21.82 -8.97
C SER A 46 -7.02 -22.87 -9.04
N MET A 47 -8.29 -22.45 -9.04
CA MET A 47 -9.43 -23.35 -9.23
C MET A 47 -9.37 -24.05 -10.60
N ARG A 48 -9.00 -23.33 -11.65
CA ARG A 48 -8.83 -23.88 -13.01
C ARG A 48 -7.67 -24.86 -13.06
N GLN A 49 -6.52 -24.50 -12.49
CA GLN A 49 -5.35 -25.38 -12.39
C GLN A 49 -5.67 -26.68 -11.65
N ALA A 50 -6.51 -26.61 -10.60
CA ALA A 50 -6.96 -27.80 -9.87
C ALA A 50 -7.96 -28.68 -10.66
N LYS A 51 -8.69 -28.11 -11.64
CA LYS A 51 -9.66 -28.84 -12.48
C LYS A 51 -9.04 -29.49 -13.72
N LEU A 52 -7.83 -29.09 -14.10
CA LEU A 52 -7.11 -29.62 -15.26
C LEU A 52 -6.44 -30.97 -14.91
N GLY A 53 -7.28 -31.97 -14.66
CA GLY A 53 -6.92 -33.36 -14.92
C GLY A 53 -6.91 -33.57 -16.44
N ASP A 54 -5.71 -33.75 -17.00
CA ASP A 54 -5.43 -34.22 -18.37
C ASP A 54 -5.83 -33.27 -19.53
N GLY A 55 -5.16 -32.12 -19.62
CA GLY A 55 -5.29 -31.14 -20.71
C GLY A 55 -4.25 -31.34 -21.81
N LEU A 56 -4.31 -32.45 -22.56
CA LEU A 56 -3.41 -32.70 -23.70
C LEU A 56 -3.76 -31.88 -24.96
N PHE A 57 -4.91 -31.20 -24.95
CA PHE A 57 -5.47 -30.47 -26.10
C PHE A 57 -5.60 -28.95 -25.92
N ASP A 58 -5.22 -28.39 -24.77
CA ASP A 58 -5.26 -26.94 -24.55
C ASP A 58 -4.10 -26.26 -25.32
N SER A 59 -4.45 -25.24 -26.11
CA SER A 59 -3.47 -24.48 -26.89
C SER A 59 -3.02 -23.24 -26.12
N LYS A 60 -1.72 -22.87 -26.21
CA LYS A 60 -1.18 -21.66 -25.56
C LYS A 60 -1.95 -20.37 -25.89
N GLY A 61 -2.52 -20.26 -27.10
CA GLY A 61 -3.32 -19.10 -27.49
C GLY A 61 -4.67 -19.04 -26.78
N GLU A 62 -5.26 -20.19 -26.49
CA GLU A 62 -6.52 -20.31 -25.76
C GLU A 62 -6.31 -19.95 -24.29
N ASP A 63 -5.19 -20.38 -23.69
CA ASP A 63 -4.78 -19.98 -22.34
C ASP A 63 -4.64 -18.46 -22.20
N GLN A 64 -4.00 -17.79 -23.17
CA GLN A 64 -3.85 -16.34 -23.13
C GLN A 64 -5.20 -15.61 -23.25
N PHE A 65 -6.09 -16.08 -24.11
CA PHE A 65 -7.44 -15.51 -24.22
C PHE A 65 -8.23 -15.69 -22.92
N ARG A 66 -8.13 -16.87 -22.30
CA ARG A 66 -8.78 -17.16 -21.01
C ARG A 66 -8.18 -16.34 -19.87
N ASP A 67 -6.87 -16.16 -19.84
CA ASP A 67 -6.21 -15.30 -18.85
C ASP A 67 -6.73 -13.86 -18.96
N MET A 68 -6.90 -13.32 -20.18
CA MET A 68 -7.50 -11.98 -20.37
C MET A 68 -8.98 -11.93 -19.95
N GLN A 69 -9.74 -12.99 -20.23
CA GLN A 69 -11.14 -13.10 -19.78
C GLN A 69 -11.21 -13.13 -18.25
N ASP A 70 -10.36 -13.91 -17.59
CA ASP A 70 -10.30 -14.04 -16.14
C ASP A 70 -9.88 -12.71 -15.49
N GLN A 71 -8.97 -11.95 -16.12
CA GLN A 71 -8.62 -10.59 -15.67
C GLN A 71 -9.81 -9.64 -15.72
N GLN A 72 -10.61 -9.66 -16.78
CA GLN A 72 -11.80 -8.82 -16.88
C GLN A 72 -12.89 -9.25 -15.90
N LEU A 73 -13.07 -10.55 -15.74
CA LEU A 73 -14.01 -11.12 -14.77
C LEU A 73 -13.64 -10.73 -13.35
N ALA A 74 -12.37 -10.90 -12.97
CA ALA A 74 -11.90 -10.58 -11.63
C ALA A 74 -12.02 -9.08 -11.29
N GLN A 75 -11.77 -8.20 -12.26
CA GLN A 75 -12.01 -6.76 -12.11
C GLN A 75 -13.50 -6.44 -11.90
N ASN A 76 -14.39 -7.04 -12.70
CA ASN A 76 -15.83 -6.85 -12.54
C ASN A 76 -16.33 -7.38 -11.20
N MET A 77 -15.84 -8.54 -10.76
CA MET A 77 -16.20 -9.12 -9.46
C MET A 77 -15.74 -8.24 -8.30
N ALA A 78 -14.53 -7.67 -8.36
CA ALA A 78 -14.03 -6.77 -7.32
C ALA A 78 -14.88 -5.50 -7.17
N VAL A 79 -15.54 -5.04 -8.24
CA VAL A 79 -16.43 -3.86 -8.21
C VAL A 79 -17.85 -4.22 -7.77
N HIS A 80 -18.42 -5.29 -8.34
CA HIS A 80 -19.86 -5.58 -8.21
C HIS A 80 -20.20 -6.65 -7.16
N ALA A 81 -19.28 -7.56 -6.87
CA ALA A 81 -19.49 -8.65 -5.93
C ALA A 81 -18.23 -8.92 -5.08
N PRO A 82 -17.77 -7.93 -4.30
CA PRO A 82 -16.59 -8.09 -3.47
C PRO A 82 -16.84 -9.13 -2.37
N ILE A 83 -15.87 -10.03 -2.19
CA ILE A 83 -15.81 -11.05 -1.13
C ILE A 83 -15.37 -10.40 0.19
N GLY A 84 -14.76 -9.21 0.13
CA GLY A 84 -14.43 -8.38 1.29
C GLY A 84 -12.95 -8.41 1.69
N ILE A 85 -12.11 -9.09 0.91
CA ILE A 85 -10.69 -9.24 1.20
C ILE A 85 -9.96 -7.90 1.03
N GLY A 86 -10.32 -7.11 0.01
CA GLY A 86 -9.77 -5.77 -0.19
C GLY A 86 -10.12 -4.81 0.95
N LYS A 87 -11.35 -4.91 1.48
CA LYS A 87 -11.79 -4.16 2.67
C LYS A 87 -11.04 -4.56 3.93
N ALA A 88 -10.86 -5.86 4.16
CA ALA A 88 -10.12 -6.35 5.32
C ALA A 88 -8.64 -5.89 5.29
N MET A 89 -8.00 -5.95 4.13
CA MET A 89 -6.64 -5.46 3.93
C MET A 89 -6.54 -3.95 4.23
N THR A 90 -7.40 -3.14 3.61
CA THR A 90 -7.36 -1.68 3.78
C THR A 90 -7.68 -1.25 5.21
N ALA A 91 -8.58 -1.95 5.90
CA ALA A 91 -8.85 -1.74 7.32
C ALA A 91 -7.63 -2.07 8.19
N PHE A 92 -6.90 -3.14 7.89
CA PHE A 92 -5.67 -3.50 8.58
C PHE A 92 -4.58 -2.43 8.39
N LEU A 93 -4.36 -1.97 7.15
CA LEU A 93 -3.41 -0.88 6.88
C LEU A 93 -3.80 0.42 7.61
N ALA A 94 -5.08 0.81 7.55
CA ALA A 94 -5.57 2.00 8.23
C ALA A 94 -5.43 1.93 9.76
N LYS A 95 -5.56 0.73 10.34
CA LYS A 95 -5.34 0.48 11.79
C LYS A 95 -3.85 0.58 12.14
N GLY A 96 -2.96 0.05 11.30
CA GLY A 96 -1.50 0.15 11.46
C GLY A 96 -1.01 1.59 11.43
N MET A 97 -1.43 2.37 10.43
CA MET A 97 -1.07 3.79 10.30
C MET A 97 -1.48 4.63 11.52
N LYS A 98 -2.68 4.37 12.09
CA LYS A 98 -3.15 5.06 13.29
C LYS A 98 -2.29 4.77 14.53
N THR A 99 -1.64 3.61 14.58
CA THR A 99 -0.81 3.21 15.71
C THR A 99 0.57 3.87 15.65
N GLU A 100 1.11 4.11 14.45
CA GLU A 100 2.39 4.79 14.24
C GLU A 100 2.32 6.31 14.51
N THR A 101 1.21 6.98 14.14
CA THR A 101 1.00 8.41 14.43
C THR A 101 0.78 8.70 15.93
N ALA A 102 0.30 7.74 16.72
CA ALA A 102 0.06 7.93 18.16
C ALA A 102 1.31 7.76 19.04
N ALA A 103 2.45 7.36 18.46
CA ALA A 103 3.71 7.13 19.16
C ALA A 103 4.68 8.34 19.08
N GLN A 104 4.16 9.56 18.96
CA GLN A 104 4.95 10.77 19.21
C GLN A 104 4.80 11.15 20.70
N PRO A 105 5.83 10.95 21.54
CA PRO A 105 5.75 11.35 22.93
C PRO A 105 5.80 12.87 23.02
N ALA A 106 4.63 13.49 23.20
CA ALA A 106 4.52 14.83 23.75
C ALA A 106 4.87 14.77 25.25
N ALA A 107 6.16 14.87 25.58
CA ALA A 107 6.69 15.49 26.80
C ALA A 107 8.19 15.16 26.98
N ALA A 108 9.04 16.04 26.50
CA ALA A 108 10.35 16.26 27.11
C ALA A 108 10.81 17.71 26.83
N PRO A 109 10.76 18.62 27.81
CA PRO A 109 11.84 19.57 27.98
C PRO A 109 12.92 18.89 28.83
N ALA A 110 14.07 18.66 28.23
CA ALA A 110 15.27 18.21 28.90
C ALA A 110 15.72 19.25 29.94
N ALA A 111 15.70 18.82 31.20
CA ALA A 111 16.86 18.75 32.11
C ALA A 111 17.63 20.04 32.52
N PRO A 112 18.32 19.99 33.68
CA PRO A 112 18.72 21.14 34.49
C PRO A 112 20.15 21.60 34.21
N GLU A 113 20.45 22.90 34.31
CA GLU A 113 21.80 23.37 34.65
C GLU A 113 21.76 24.79 35.23
N ALA A 114 22.51 24.97 36.31
CA ALA A 114 22.57 26.18 37.12
C ALA A 114 23.50 27.24 36.51
N ALA A 115 23.17 28.52 36.70
CA ALA A 115 24.17 29.59 36.76
C ALA A 115 23.68 30.76 37.61
N SER A 116 24.48 31.08 38.62
CA SER A 116 24.30 32.18 39.56
C SER A 116 24.48 33.56 38.92
N THR A 117 23.66 34.52 39.34
CA THR A 117 23.98 35.94 39.62
C THR A 117 22.70 36.49 40.28
N GLY A 118 22.64 37.10 41.46
CA GLY A 118 23.58 37.83 42.28
C GLY A 118 22.80 39.02 42.86
N GLY A 119 22.73 39.14 44.19
CA GLY A 119 22.56 40.44 44.88
C GLY A 119 21.14 40.95 45.21
N ALA A 120 21.05 41.47 46.46
CA ALA A 120 19.97 42.23 47.11
C ALA A 120 18.75 41.36 47.52
N VAL A 121 18.26 41.37 48.78
CA VAL A 121 17.82 42.54 49.55
C VAL A 121 17.79 42.19 51.06
N LYS A 122 18.40 43.08 51.86
CA LYS A 122 18.16 43.42 53.29
C LYS A 122 18.42 42.37 54.39
#